data_AF-A0A0J0Y870-F1
#
_entry.id   AF-A0A0J0Y870-F1
#
_cell.length_a   1.000
_cell.length_b   1.000
_cell.length_c   1.000
_cell.angle_alpha   90.00
_cell.angle_beta   90.00
_cell.angle_gamma   90.00
#
_symmetry.space_group_name_H-M   'P 1'
#
loop_
_entity.id
_entity.type
_entity.pdbx_description
1 polymer ?
#
loop_
_entity_poly.entity_id
_entity_poly.type
_entity_poly.pdbx_seq_one_letter_code
_entity_poly.pdbx_strand_id
1 'polypeptide(L)'
;MLACNGKKSPVETVSPAPPLVEAVDPPNAPSKTWKEHWFEHVQLLNRISYDTSVVVYYDGDVKPTVVWPKTYMAEAWNYTKRTYGKFGDDSRLFVIYHAGKYSGGHPGTYLDAGHDYRNVTDCGASSLDAWTTGIDNDIDLSTHEIGHIVEGASKGVKESPAFDIWHDSKWMEIYQYDVYLGLNRTADAQRWSAKMMTTTDTYPKAGTQWFKNWFLPIYENYGKAKVLNGFFTLLSQHFPKQSISVQGKTYQQYTRKMNFGEFIHFWSGAAKADLSTLALTAFGPKDEKGADWAPMLTKAKTDFPAITY
;
A
#
# COMPACT_ATOMS: atom_id res chain seq x y z
N MET A 1 19.92 69.62 -46.64
CA MET A 1 18.81 68.69 -46.96
C MET A 1 17.95 68.49 -45.72
N LEU A 2 16.68 68.21 -45.95
CA LEU A 2 15.50 68.39 -45.10
C LEU A 2 15.40 67.52 -43.82
N ALA A 3 14.50 67.98 -42.94
CA ALA A 3 13.99 67.52 -41.64
C ALA A 3 13.66 66.00 -41.51
N CYS A 4 13.50 65.39 -40.31
CA CYS A 4 12.35 65.57 -39.39
C CYS A 4 12.65 65.24 -37.91
N ASN A 5 12.14 66.10 -37.02
CA ASN A 5 12.03 65.92 -35.56
C ASN A 5 10.88 64.96 -35.21
N GLY A 6 11.18 63.83 -34.57
CA GLY A 6 10.20 63.03 -33.84
C GLY A 6 10.21 63.41 -32.36
N LYS A 7 9.08 63.90 -31.83
CA LYS A 7 8.90 64.07 -30.37
C LYS A 7 8.98 62.69 -29.71
N LYS A 8 9.86 62.51 -28.73
CA LYS A 8 9.86 61.32 -27.87
C LYS A 8 8.61 61.38 -26.99
N SER A 9 7.69 60.44 -27.18
CA SER A 9 6.60 60.19 -26.24
C SER A 9 7.18 59.76 -24.88
N PRO A 10 6.55 60.10 -23.74
CA PRO A 10 6.97 59.58 -22.44
C PRO A 10 6.86 58.06 -22.47
N VAL A 11 7.93 57.38 -22.07
CA VAL A 11 7.89 55.94 -21.80
C VAL A 11 6.94 55.77 -20.62
N GLU A 12 5.80 55.08 -20.85
CA GLU A 12 4.96 54.62 -19.75
C GLU A 12 5.83 53.81 -18.80
N THR A 13 5.98 54.30 -17.57
CA THR A 13 6.57 53.54 -16.48
C THR A 13 5.68 52.35 -16.22
N VAL A 14 6.07 51.18 -16.73
CA VAL A 14 5.46 49.90 -16.40
C VAL A 14 5.60 49.73 -14.89
N SER A 15 4.48 49.67 -14.18
CA SER A 15 4.48 49.34 -12.75
C SER A 15 5.21 48.01 -12.56
N PRO A 16 6.13 47.89 -11.59
CA PRO A 16 6.81 46.63 -11.31
C PRO A 16 5.76 45.55 -11.04
N ALA A 17 5.99 44.35 -11.59
CA ALA A 17 5.16 43.20 -11.30
C ALA A 17 5.01 43.05 -9.77
N PRO A 18 3.80 42.74 -9.26
CA PRO A 18 3.63 42.47 -7.84
C PRO A 18 4.68 41.44 -7.40
N PRO A 19 5.33 41.62 -6.23
CA PRO A 19 6.30 40.65 -5.74
C PRO A 19 5.64 39.27 -5.68
N LEU A 20 6.34 38.24 -6.16
CA LEU A 20 5.95 36.85 -5.98
C LEU A 20 5.83 36.61 -4.47
N VAL A 21 4.60 36.61 -3.97
CA VAL A 21 4.33 36.14 -2.61
C VAL A 21 4.54 34.64 -2.67
N GLU A 22 5.75 34.17 -2.32
CA GLU A 22 5.95 32.76 -2.05
C GLU A 22 4.93 32.37 -0.98
N ALA A 23 4.02 31.45 -1.32
CA ALA A 23 3.05 30.96 -0.36
C ALA A 23 3.82 30.35 0.83
N VAL A 24 3.74 31.02 1.98
CA VAL A 24 4.34 30.53 3.21
C VAL A 24 3.52 29.32 3.64
N ASP A 25 4.17 28.18 3.76
CA ASP A 25 3.54 26.95 4.23
C ASP A 25 3.01 27.12 5.66
N PRO A 26 1.84 26.54 5.99
CA PRO A 26 1.38 26.49 7.37
C PRO A 26 2.40 25.73 8.25
N PRO A 27 2.43 25.98 9.57
CA PRO A 27 3.44 25.40 10.47
C PRO A 27 3.52 23.87 10.50
N ASN A 28 2.48 23.16 10.05
CA ASN A 28 2.38 21.70 10.01
C ASN A 28 2.52 21.11 8.59
N ALA A 29 2.89 21.94 7.61
CA ALA A 29 3.15 21.47 6.27
C ALA A 29 4.32 20.45 6.28
N PRO A 30 4.24 19.37 5.48
CA PRO A 30 5.38 18.47 5.29
C PRO A 30 6.61 19.22 4.78
N SER A 31 7.82 18.75 5.05
CA SER A 31 9.03 19.41 4.55
C SER A 31 9.02 19.55 3.02
N LYS A 32 9.47 20.69 2.48
CA LYS A 32 9.58 20.90 1.02
C LYS A 32 10.55 19.93 0.35
N THR A 33 11.55 19.47 1.11
CA THR A 33 12.46 18.40 0.70
C THR A 33 12.53 17.32 1.74
N TRP A 34 12.85 16.11 1.30
CA TRP A 34 13.11 14.98 2.18
C TRP A 34 14.26 14.17 1.59
N LYS A 35 15.22 13.79 2.42
CA LYS A 35 16.29 12.89 2.00
C LYS A 35 15.92 11.49 2.49
N GLU A 36 15.59 10.60 1.57
CA GLU A 36 15.36 9.19 1.93
C GLU A 36 16.68 8.54 2.37
N HIS A 37 16.57 7.49 3.19
CA HIS A 37 17.73 6.86 3.82
C HIS A 37 17.50 5.38 4.16
N TRP A 38 16.74 4.66 3.33
CA TRP A 38 16.43 3.25 3.55
C TRP A 38 17.25 2.36 2.59
N PHE A 39 17.86 1.27 3.10
CA PHE A 39 18.86 0.46 2.38
C PHE A 39 19.91 1.30 1.62
N GLU A 40 19.98 1.16 0.30
CA GLU A 40 20.93 1.82 -0.59
C GLU A 40 20.33 3.10 -1.22
N HIS A 41 19.08 3.41 -0.89
CA HIS A 41 18.34 4.55 -1.42
C HIS A 41 18.70 5.81 -0.62
N VAL A 42 19.36 6.74 -1.31
CA VAL A 42 19.74 8.05 -0.78
C VAL A 42 19.48 9.11 -1.85
N GLN A 43 18.21 9.37 -2.16
CA GLN A 43 17.80 10.46 -3.04
C GLN A 43 17.30 11.69 -2.26
N LEU A 44 17.55 12.85 -2.85
CA LEU A 44 16.88 14.07 -2.44
C LEU A 44 15.54 14.16 -3.16
N LEU A 45 14.48 14.17 -2.38
CA LEU A 45 13.11 14.25 -2.82
C LEU A 45 12.58 15.67 -2.68
N ASN A 46 11.75 16.09 -3.62
CA ASN A 46 11.08 17.38 -3.64
C ASN A 46 9.58 17.17 -3.50
N ARG A 47 8.96 17.89 -2.56
CA ARG A 47 7.52 17.85 -2.32
C ARG A 47 6.81 18.54 -3.49
N ILE A 48 6.01 17.77 -4.21
CA ILE A 48 5.26 18.22 -5.40
C ILE A 48 3.89 18.74 -4.98
N SER A 49 3.23 18.04 -4.07
CA SER A 49 1.94 18.44 -3.55
C SER A 49 1.68 17.81 -2.19
N TYR A 50 0.74 18.37 -1.44
CA TYR A 50 0.25 17.75 -0.21
C TYR A 50 -1.16 18.23 0.11
N ASP A 51 -1.88 17.41 0.87
CA ASP A 51 -3.14 17.75 1.51
C ASP A 51 -3.30 16.96 2.84
N THR A 52 -4.53 16.80 3.32
CA THR A 52 -4.83 16.05 4.55
C THR A 52 -4.73 14.53 4.42
N SER A 53 -4.65 14.03 3.18
CA SER A 53 -4.66 12.61 2.82
C SER A 53 -3.29 12.15 2.34
N VAL A 54 -2.58 12.95 1.55
CA VAL A 54 -1.29 12.55 0.97
C VAL A 54 -0.26 13.66 0.99
N VAL A 55 1.00 13.26 0.91
CA VAL A 55 2.14 14.11 0.58
C VAL A 55 2.88 13.43 -0.56
N VAL A 56 3.01 14.09 -1.70
CA VAL A 56 3.65 13.54 -2.90
C VAL A 56 5.03 14.15 -3.06
N TYR A 57 6.03 13.28 -3.19
CA TYR A 57 7.44 13.58 -3.38
C TYR A 57 7.95 12.92 -4.65
N TYR A 58 8.79 13.63 -5.41
CA TYR A 58 9.55 13.06 -6.52
C TYR A 58 11.04 13.30 -6.33
N ASP A 59 11.87 12.40 -6.83
CA ASP A 59 13.24 12.76 -7.16
C ASP A 59 13.32 13.67 -8.40
N GLY A 60 14.52 14.10 -8.78
CA GLY A 60 14.72 15.01 -9.90
C GLY A 60 14.42 14.44 -11.29
N ASP A 61 14.23 13.12 -11.41
CA ASP A 61 14.09 12.45 -12.70
C ASP A 61 12.62 12.22 -13.10
N VAL A 62 11.68 12.30 -12.15
CA VAL A 62 10.25 12.24 -12.47
C VAL A 62 9.80 13.52 -13.16
N LYS A 63 9.06 13.37 -14.27
CA LYS A 63 8.56 14.51 -15.04
C LYS A 63 7.58 15.37 -14.23
N PRO A 64 7.71 16.71 -14.23
CA PRO A 64 6.79 17.61 -13.53
C PRO A 64 5.33 17.53 -14.00
N THR A 65 5.09 16.97 -15.19
CA THR A 65 3.74 16.76 -15.75
C THR A 65 3.00 15.58 -15.10
N VAL A 66 3.69 14.75 -14.30
CA VAL A 66 3.07 13.67 -13.53
C VAL A 66 2.31 14.30 -12.36
N VAL A 67 0.98 14.27 -12.42
CA VAL A 67 0.11 14.93 -11.43
C VAL A 67 -0.99 14.03 -10.87
N TRP A 68 -1.25 12.89 -11.52
CA TRP A 68 -2.27 11.93 -11.09
C TRP A 68 -2.07 11.40 -9.66
N PRO A 69 -0.84 11.25 -9.10
CA PRO A 69 -0.69 10.64 -7.79
C PRO A 69 -1.39 11.41 -6.68
N LYS A 70 -1.45 12.74 -6.77
CA LYS A 70 -2.14 13.57 -5.77
C LYS A 70 -3.59 13.12 -5.58
N THR A 71 -4.30 12.89 -6.68
CA THR A 71 -5.72 12.53 -6.63
C THR A 71 -5.90 11.05 -6.32
N TYR A 72 -5.29 10.18 -7.13
CA TYR A 72 -5.51 8.74 -7.01
C TYR A 72 -5.04 8.19 -5.65
N MET A 73 -3.85 8.58 -5.19
CA MET A 73 -3.31 8.05 -3.94
C MET A 73 -4.09 8.58 -2.74
N ALA A 74 -4.64 9.80 -2.81
CA ALA A 74 -5.54 10.32 -1.78
C ALA A 74 -6.83 9.52 -1.71
N GLU A 75 -7.44 9.21 -2.86
CA GLU A 75 -8.64 8.39 -2.94
C GLU A 75 -8.40 6.98 -2.40
N ALA A 76 -7.36 6.30 -2.89
CA ALA A 76 -6.97 4.97 -2.44
C ALA A 76 -6.69 4.96 -0.94
N TRP A 77 -5.86 5.86 -0.42
CA TRP A 77 -5.53 5.91 1.00
C TRP A 77 -6.73 6.24 1.88
N ASN A 78 -7.63 7.13 1.45
CA ASN A 78 -8.84 7.43 2.20
C ASN A 78 -9.81 6.24 2.22
N TYR A 79 -9.92 5.51 1.11
CA TYR A 79 -10.62 4.22 1.09
C TYR A 79 -9.98 3.24 2.08
N THR A 80 -8.66 3.07 2.05
CA THR A 80 -7.92 2.17 2.92
C THR A 80 -8.18 2.48 4.39
N LYS A 81 -8.06 3.75 4.80
CA LYS A 81 -8.30 4.16 6.18
C LYS A 81 -9.73 3.89 6.64
N ARG A 82 -10.71 4.17 5.78
CA ARG A 82 -12.13 3.93 6.06
C ARG A 82 -12.43 2.44 6.20
N THR A 83 -11.81 1.61 5.39
CA THR A 83 -12.13 0.18 5.27
C THR A 83 -11.32 -0.70 6.22
N TYR A 84 -10.01 -0.44 6.34
CA TYR A 84 -9.04 -1.27 7.07
C TYR A 84 -8.63 -0.67 8.43
N GLY A 85 -8.81 0.64 8.62
CA GLY A 85 -8.68 1.31 9.92
C GLY A 85 -7.63 2.41 9.97
N LYS A 86 -7.22 2.79 11.18
CA LYS A 86 -6.25 3.88 11.40
C LYS A 86 -4.81 3.36 11.35
N PHE A 87 -3.93 4.12 10.71
CA PHE A 87 -2.51 3.81 10.54
C PHE A 87 -1.63 4.91 11.16
N GLY A 88 -1.66 5.05 12.47
CA GLY A 88 -0.90 6.10 13.16
C GLY A 88 -1.61 7.45 13.22
N ASP A 89 -0.97 8.42 13.86
CA ASP A 89 -1.58 9.72 14.14
C ASP A 89 -1.50 10.71 12.98
N ASP A 90 -0.47 10.61 12.15
CA ASP A 90 -0.45 11.30 10.87
C ASP A 90 -1.41 10.58 9.91
N SER A 91 -2.46 11.26 9.49
CA SER A 91 -3.47 10.71 8.59
C SER A 91 -3.00 10.59 7.15
N ARG A 92 -1.81 11.09 6.82
CA ARG A 92 -1.29 11.19 5.46
C ARG A 92 -0.50 9.96 5.05
N LEU A 93 -0.58 9.63 3.77
CA LEU A 93 0.34 8.73 3.10
C LEU A 93 1.42 9.57 2.39
N PHE A 94 2.67 9.21 2.59
CA PHE A 94 3.83 9.82 1.94
C PHE A 94 4.15 9.01 0.69
N VAL A 95 3.94 9.60 -0.47
CA VAL A 95 4.04 8.93 -1.76
C VAL A 95 5.30 9.43 -2.46
N ILE A 96 6.22 8.53 -2.74
CA ILE A 96 7.50 8.80 -3.39
C ILE A 96 7.51 8.11 -4.75
N TYR A 97 8.00 8.81 -5.77
CA TYR A 97 8.31 8.20 -7.06
C TYR A 97 9.72 8.51 -7.53
N HIS A 98 10.28 7.51 -8.21
CA HIS A 98 11.55 7.58 -8.92
C HIS A 98 11.38 7.17 -10.39
N ALA A 99 12.09 7.84 -11.30
CA ALA A 99 12.13 7.47 -12.71
C ALA A 99 13.57 7.13 -13.14
N GLY A 100 13.71 6.15 -14.04
CA GLY A 100 15.01 5.67 -14.52
C GLY A 100 15.81 4.82 -13.52
N LYS A 101 15.24 4.46 -12.36
CA LYS A 101 15.94 3.77 -11.26
C LYS A 101 14.99 3.05 -10.31
N TYR A 102 15.56 2.22 -9.44
CA TYR A 102 14.88 1.59 -8.29
C TYR A 102 13.58 0.85 -8.64
N SER A 103 13.57 0.15 -9.79
CA SER A 103 12.37 -0.52 -10.28
C SER A 103 11.75 -1.44 -9.23
N GLY A 104 10.46 -1.24 -8.94
CA GLY A 104 9.73 -1.95 -7.89
C GLY A 104 9.10 -0.98 -6.91
N GLY A 105 8.54 -1.52 -5.84
CA GLY A 105 7.95 -0.73 -4.76
C GLY A 105 8.51 -1.15 -3.42
N HIS A 106 8.44 -0.23 -2.48
CA HIS A 106 8.81 -0.46 -1.10
C HIS A 106 7.87 0.30 -0.14
N PRO A 107 7.30 -0.39 0.85
CA PRO A 107 6.38 0.21 1.80
C PRO A 107 7.12 0.65 3.06
N GLY A 108 6.74 1.81 3.60
CA GLY A 108 7.09 2.25 4.94
C GLY A 108 5.86 2.30 5.83
N THR A 109 6.01 1.97 7.12
CA THR A 109 4.93 2.11 8.09
C THR A 109 5.30 3.09 9.20
N TYR A 110 4.28 3.70 9.81
CA TYR A 110 4.47 4.56 10.99
C TYR A 110 5.06 3.84 12.23
N LEU A 111 5.26 2.53 12.15
CA LEU A 111 5.87 1.69 13.19
C LEU A 111 7.35 1.36 12.89
N ASP A 112 7.89 1.89 11.79
CA ASP A 112 9.25 1.61 11.34
C ASP A 112 10.10 2.87 11.16
N ALA A 113 11.36 2.79 11.57
CA ALA A 113 12.29 3.90 11.54
C ALA A 113 12.88 4.17 10.14
N GLY A 114 12.89 3.16 9.25
CA GLY A 114 13.47 3.27 7.92
C GLY A 114 12.83 4.37 7.06
N HIS A 115 11.61 4.78 7.41
CA HIS A 115 10.85 5.84 6.74
C HIS A 115 10.43 6.96 7.68
N ASP A 116 11.25 7.26 8.69
CA ASP A 116 11.00 8.29 9.70
C ASP A 116 9.66 8.13 10.43
N TYR A 117 9.19 6.88 10.61
CA TYR A 117 7.89 6.55 11.21
C TYR A 117 6.71 7.18 10.45
N ARG A 118 6.75 7.13 9.11
CA ARG A 118 5.66 7.54 8.22
C ARG A 118 5.09 6.35 7.46
N ASN A 119 3.81 6.42 7.10
CA ASN A 119 3.25 5.54 6.09
C ASN A 119 3.76 6.00 4.74
N VAL A 120 4.50 5.15 4.03
CA VAL A 120 5.18 5.47 2.78
C VAL A 120 4.86 4.44 1.72
N THR A 121 4.61 4.92 0.50
CA THR A 121 4.81 4.12 -0.72
C THR A 121 5.98 4.72 -1.47
N ASP A 122 7.03 3.93 -1.69
CA ASP A 122 8.20 4.33 -2.45
C ASP A 122 8.30 3.49 -3.71
N CYS A 123 7.98 4.09 -4.86
CA CYS A 123 7.84 3.39 -6.13
C CYS A 123 8.87 3.88 -7.15
N GLY A 124 9.70 2.97 -7.66
CA GLY A 124 10.62 3.26 -8.75
C GLY A 124 10.28 2.50 -10.03
N ALA A 125 10.74 3.05 -11.14
CA ALA A 125 10.59 2.45 -12.46
C ALA A 125 11.86 2.66 -13.27
N SER A 126 12.22 1.66 -14.09
CA SER A 126 13.44 1.68 -14.90
C SER A 126 13.43 2.70 -16.04
N SER A 127 12.27 3.24 -16.41
CA SER A 127 12.13 4.22 -17.49
C SER A 127 12.08 5.65 -16.96
N LEU A 128 12.74 6.59 -17.65
CA LEU A 128 12.59 8.04 -17.41
C LEU A 128 11.23 8.58 -17.88
N ASP A 129 10.48 7.80 -18.66
CA ASP A 129 9.13 8.14 -19.11
C ASP A 129 8.03 7.51 -18.23
N ALA A 130 8.42 6.88 -17.11
CA ALA A 130 7.50 6.25 -16.17
C ALA A 130 6.49 7.25 -15.56
N TRP A 131 5.39 6.72 -15.03
CA TRP A 131 4.36 7.46 -14.28
C TRP A 131 3.53 8.45 -15.10
N THR A 132 3.78 8.56 -16.41
CA THR A 132 3.15 9.59 -17.25
C THR A 132 1.68 9.33 -17.55
N THR A 133 1.19 8.10 -17.36
CA THR A 133 -0.16 7.71 -17.78
C THR A 133 -1.15 7.64 -16.61
N GLY A 134 -0.69 7.28 -15.40
CA GLY A 134 -1.56 7.15 -14.24
C GLY A 134 -2.63 6.07 -14.38
N ILE A 135 -2.31 5.02 -15.12
CA ILE A 135 -3.13 3.82 -15.36
C ILE A 135 -2.24 2.58 -15.34
N ASP A 136 -2.85 1.40 -15.41
CA ASP A 136 -2.14 0.12 -15.43
C ASP A 136 -1.12 0.00 -14.28
N ASN A 137 0.13 -0.29 -14.60
CA ASN A 137 1.17 -0.55 -13.59
C ASN A 137 1.44 0.66 -12.69
N ASP A 138 1.21 1.89 -13.18
CA ASP A 138 1.40 3.10 -12.38
C ASP A 138 0.50 3.07 -11.15
N ILE A 139 -0.77 2.69 -11.32
CA ILE A 139 -1.72 2.56 -10.21
C ILE A 139 -1.63 1.19 -9.53
N ASP A 140 -1.32 0.12 -10.26
CA ASP A 140 -1.23 -1.23 -9.69
C ASP A 140 -0.12 -1.30 -8.63
N LEU A 141 1.10 -0.89 -8.99
CA LEU A 141 2.24 -0.91 -8.08
C LEU A 141 2.01 0.03 -6.89
N SER A 142 1.52 1.24 -7.15
CA SER A 142 1.30 2.23 -6.08
C SER A 142 0.22 1.76 -5.10
N THR A 143 -0.81 1.06 -5.58
CA THR A 143 -1.85 0.48 -4.72
C THR A 143 -1.33 -0.73 -3.97
N HIS A 144 -0.51 -1.55 -4.61
CA HIS A 144 0.16 -2.69 -3.99
C HIS A 144 0.94 -2.25 -2.73
N GLU A 145 1.72 -1.17 -2.82
CA GLU A 145 2.49 -0.66 -1.67
C GLU A 145 1.60 -0.19 -0.52
N ILE A 146 0.43 0.39 -0.80
CA ILE A 146 -0.54 0.70 0.27
C ILE A 146 -1.01 -0.59 0.95
N GLY A 147 -1.18 -1.68 0.18
CA GLY A 147 -1.54 -2.99 0.70
C GLY A 147 -0.57 -3.47 1.76
N HIS A 148 0.74 -3.36 1.52
CA HIS A 148 1.74 -3.72 2.53
C HIS A 148 1.66 -2.89 3.82
N ILE A 149 1.22 -1.63 3.76
CA ILE A 149 0.98 -0.83 4.97
C ILE A 149 -0.19 -1.43 5.78
N VAL A 150 -1.25 -1.88 5.09
CA VAL A 150 -2.34 -2.62 5.73
C VAL A 150 -1.81 -3.89 6.36
N GLU A 151 -1.03 -4.66 5.60
CA GLU A 151 -0.46 -5.93 6.02
C GLU A 151 0.42 -5.82 7.27
N GLY A 152 1.32 -4.83 7.28
CA GLY A 152 2.38 -4.71 8.27
C GLY A 152 2.08 -3.80 9.46
N ALA A 153 0.96 -3.05 9.45
CA ALA A 153 0.64 -2.09 10.51
C ALA A 153 -0.85 -2.01 10.88
N SER A 154 -1.69 -2.93 10.39
CA SER A 154 -3.10 -2.99 10.77
C SER A 154 -3.29 -3.12 12.27
N LYS A 155 -4.29 -2.40 12.78
CA LYS A 155 -4.71 -2.42 14.19
C LYS A 155 -3.60 -2.04 15.19
N GLY A 156 -2.59 -1.27 14.75
CA GLY A 156 -1.51 -0.84 15.63
C GLY A 156 -0.54 -1.95 16.02
N VAL A 157 -0.50 -3.02 15.24
CA VAL A 157 0.42 -4.14 15.44
C VAL A 157 1.41 -4.19 14.27
N LYS A 158 2.69 -4.15 14.59
CA LYS A 158 3.80 -4.27 13.63
C LYS A 158 3.97 -5.73 13.20
N GLU A 159 4.42 -5.90 11.94
CA GLU A 159 4.71 -7.15 11.23
C GLU A 159 3.51 -7.82 10.57
N SER A 160 3.79 -8.67 9.57
CA SER A 160 2.81 -9.58 8.96
C SER A 160 3.14 -11.04 9.31
N PRO A 161 2.31 -11.73 10.11
CA PRO A 161 2.54 -13.13 10.42
C PRO A 161 2.33 -14.07 9.22
N ALA A 162 1.53 -13.67 8.22
CA ALA A 162 1.19 -14.49 7.05
C ALA A 162 2.12 -14.29 5.84
N PHE A 163 3.06 -13.34 5.91
CA PHE A 163 3.97 -13.00 4.81
C PHE A 163 4.65 -14.24 4.20
N ASP A 164 5.20 -15.15 5.01
CA ASP A 164 5.91 -16.33 4.51
C ASP A 164 5.02 -17.36 3.79
N ILE A 165 3.69 -17.19 3.84
CA ILE A 165 2.72 -18.09 3.22
C ILE A 165 2.25 -17.51 1.88
N TRP A 166 1.86 -16.24 1.89
CA TRP A 166 1.30 -15.57 0.72
C TRP A 166 2.32 -14.69 -0.02
N HIS A 167 3.56 -14.66 0.49
CA HIS A 167 4.70 -13.90 -0.01
C HIS A 167 4.38 -12.42 -0.24
N ASP A 168 5.19 -11.78 -1.07
CA ASP A 168 5.11 -10.36 -1.36
C ASP A 168 3.73 -9.91 -1.87
N SER A 169 3.09 -10.66 -2.76
CA SER A 169 2.03 -10.08 -3.59
C SER A 169 0.62 -10.63 -3.38
N LYS A 170 0.41 -11.83 -2.84
CA LYS A 170 -0.88 -12.52 -3.05
C LYS A 170 -2.04 -11.87 -2.30
N TRP A 171 -1.81 -11.33 -1.11
CA TRP A 171 -2.84 -10.53 -0.42
C TRP A 171 -3.08 -9.17 -1.11
N MET A 172 -2.01 -8.58 -1.66
CA MET A 172 -2.08 -7.33 -2.42
C MET A 172 -2.96 -7.48 -3.68
N GLU A 173 -2.94 -8.64 -4.34
CA GLU A 173 -3.78 -8.89 -5.52
C GLU A 173 -5.27 -8.69 -5.24
N ILE A 174 -5.79 -9.22 -4.13
CA ILE A 174 -7.20 -9.03 -3.76
C ILE A 174 -7.46 -7.65 -3.16
N TYR A 175 -6.49 -7.08 -2.45
CA TYR A 175 -6.59 -5.73 -1.93
C TYR A 175 -6.70 -4.69 -3.05
N GLN A 176 -5.89 -4.79 -4.11
CA GLN A 176 -5.98 -3.91 -5.28
C GLN A 176 -7.35 -4.00 -5.94
N TYR A 177 -7.88 -5.22 -6.11
CA TYR A 177 -9.23 -5.43 -6.62
C TYR A 177 -10.31 -4.76 -5.73
N ASP A 178 -10.20 -4.91 -4.41
CA ASP A 178 -11.07 -4.27 -3.43
C ASP A 178 -11.02 -2.74 -3.51
N VAL A 179 -9.82 -2.16 -3.57
CA VAL A 179 -9.63 -0.70 -3.73
C VAL A 179 -10.28 -0.21 -5.03
N TYR A 180 -10.03 -0.87 -6.16
CA TYR A 180 -10.61 -0.46 -7.44
C TYR A 180 -12.14 -0.50 -7.42
N LEU A 181 -12.74 -1.54 -6.86
CA LEU A 181 -14.19 -1.59 -6.67
C LEU A 181 -14.68 -0.50 -5.72
N GLY A 182 -13.98 -0.28 -4.61
CA GLY A 182 -14.30 0.72 -3.60
C GLY A 182 -14.23 2.17 -4.08
N LEU A 183 -13.44 2.42 -5.12
CA LEU A 183 -13.31 3.70 -5.81
C LEU A 183 -14.21 3.81 -7.06
N ASN A 184 -15.07 2.83 -7.32
CA ASN A 184 -15.88 2.72 -8.54
C ASN A 184 -15.07 2.72 -9.85
N ARG A 185 -13.82 2.25 -9.81
CA ARG A 185 -12.93 2.10 -10.96
C ARG A 185 -13.16 0.75 -11.64
N THR A 186 -14.36 0.56 -12.18
CA THR A 186 -14.82 -0.74 -12.71
C THR A 186 -13.94 -1.27 -13.83
N ALA A 187 -13.44 -0.40 -14.72
CA ALA A 187 -12.52 -0.79 -15.79
C ALA A 187 -11.20 -1.35 -15.25
N ASP A 188 -10.61 -0.70 -14.23
CA ASP A 188 -9.38 -1.16 -13.60
C ASP A 188 -9.59 -2.46 -12.82
N ALA A 189 -10.71 -2.58 -12.09
CA ALA A 189 -11.08 -3.80 -11.40
C ALA A 189 -11.25 -4.98 -12.36
N GLN A 190 -11.89 -4.76 -13.52
CA GLN A 190 -12.08 -5.79 -14.55
C GLN A 190 -10.75 -6.21 -15.19
N ARG A 191 -9.92 -5.24 -15.58
CA ARG A 191 -8.57 -5.49 -16.13
C ARG A 191 -7.71 -6.27 -15.14
N TRP A 192 -7.67 -5.81 -13.89
CA TRP A 192 -6.87 -6.43 -12.85
C TRP A 192 -7.34 -7.85 -12.53
N SER A 193 -8.65 -8.05 -12.35
CA SER A 193 -9.23 -9.38 -12.13
C SER A 193 -8.92 -10.32 -13.30
N ALA A 194 -9.09 -9.88 -14.55
CA ALA A 194 -8.78 -10.70 -15.72
C ALA A 194 -7.30 -11.15 -15.74
N LYS A 195 -6.37 -10.26 -15.36
CA LYS A 195 -4.94 -10.58 -15.22
C LYS A 195 -4.70 -11.59 -14.09
N MET A 196 -5.30 -11.39 -12.93
CA MET A 196 -5.07 -12.25 -11.75
C MET A 196 -5.74 -13.62 -11.89
N MET A 197 -6.83 -13.73 -12.66
CA MET A 197 -7.52 -14.99 -12.94
C MET A 197 -6.67 -15.99 -13.75
N THR A 198 -5.67 -15.50 -14.49
CA THR A 198 -4.75 -16.33 -15.28
C THR A 198 -3.37 -16.46 -14.63
N THR A 199 -3.10 -15.70 -13.58
CA THR A 199 -1.83 -15.75 -12.85
C THR A 199 -1.70 -17.08 -12.09
N THR A 200 -0.50 -17.66 -12.15
CA THR A 200 -0.12 -18.88 -11.45
C THR A 200 1.19 -18.68 -10.71
N ASP A 201 1.33 -19.33 -9.56
CA ASP A 201 2.52 -19.32 -8.73
C ASP A 201 3.04 -20.75 -8.50
N THR A 202 4.29 -20.84 -8.08
CA THR A 202 4.95 -22.10 -7.73
C THR A 202 4.73 -22.51 -6.27
N TYR A 203 4.06 -21.67 -5.48
CA TYR A 203 3.83 -21.87 -4.05
C TYR A 203 2.35 -21.73 -3.67
N PRO A 204 1.87 -22.48 -2.66
CA PRO A 204 2.62 -23.51 -1.92
C PRO A 204 2.88 -24.77 -2.77
N LYS A 205 2.27 -24.86 -3.96
CA LYS A 205 2.62 -25.84 -4.99
C LYS A 205 2.59 -25.21 -6.38
N ALA A 206 3.23 -25.89 -7.33
CA ALA A 206 3.20 -25.50 -8.74
C ALA A 206 1.76 -25.38 -9.29
N GLY A 207 1.48 -24.26 -9.94
CA GLY A 207 0.18 -23.98 -10.56
C GLY A 207 -0.87 -23.43 -9.60
N THR A 208 -0.48 -23.02 -8.39
CA THR A 208 -1.40 -22.34 -7.47
C THR A 208 -1.91 -21.05 -8.10
N GLN A 209 -3.21 -20.78 -8.00
CA GLN A 209 -3.81 -19.52 -8.43
C GLN A 209 -4.43 -18.82 -7.21
N TRP A 210 -3.63 -18.03 -6.49
CA TRP A 210 -4.02 -17.44 -5.21
C TRP A 210 -5.27 -16.56 -5.31
N PHE A 211 -5.27 -15.60 -6.22
CA PHE A 211 -6.42 -14.73 -6.45
C PHE A 211 -7.68 -15.55 -6.78
N LYS A 212 -7.61 -16.40 -7.80
CA LYS A 212 -8.76 -17.14 -8.33
C LYS A 212 -9.32 -18.20 -7.39
N ASN A 213 -8.46 -18.99 -6.75
CA ASN A 213 -8.89 -20.19 -6.01
C ASN A 213 -8.97 -19.97 -4.49
N TRP A 214 -8.38 -18.89 -3.96
CA TRP A 214 -8.40 -18.60 -2.53
C TRP A 214 -9.06 -17.26 -2.22
N PHE A 215 -8.46 -16.15 -2.64
CA PHE A 215 -8.90 -14.84 -2.17
C PHE A 215 -10.22 -14.37 -2.79
N LEU A 216 -10.43 -14.54 -4.09
CA LEU A 216 -11.65 -14.11 -4.76
C LEU A 216 -12.89 -14.86 -4.23
N PRO A 217 -12.89 -16.21 -4.10
CA PRO A 217 -14.03 -16.91 -3.48
C PRO A 217 -14.29 -16.47 -2.04
N ILE A 218 -13.24 -16.19 -1.26
CA ILE A 218 -13.41 -15.67 0.11
C ILE A 218 -14.06 -14.28 0.08
N TYR A 219 -13.54 -13.39 -0.76
CA TYR A 219 -14.03 -12.03 -0.91
C TYR A 219 -15.50 -11.98 -1.35
N GLU A 220 -15.87 -12.74 -2.38
CA GLU A 220 -17.22 -12.71 -2.95
C GLU A 220 -18.27 -13.32 -2.01
N ASN A 221 -17.93 -14.38 -1.28
CA ASN A 221 -18.91 -15.16 -0.52
C ASN A 221 -19.02 -14.77 0.97
N TYR A 222 -18.01 -14.09 1.54
CA TYR A 222 -17.95 -13.85 2.99
C TYR A 222 -17.88 -12.37 3.38
N GLY A 223 -18.45 -11.49 2.57
CA GLY A 223 -18.65 -10.09 2.93
C GLY A 223 -17.53 -9.15 2.48
N LYS A 224 -16.79 -9.49 1.41
CA LYS A 224 -15.88 -8.59 0.69
C LYS A 224 -14.77 -8.03 1.60
N ALA A 225 -14.56 -6.72 1.61
CA ALA A 225 -13.58 -6.07 2.48
C ALA A 225 -13.73 -6.42 3.96
N LYS A 226 -14.94 -6.78 4.43
CA LYS A 226 -15.17 -7.16 5.82
C LYS A 226 -14.40 -8.41 6.21
N VAL A 227 -14.34 -9.44 5.35
CA VAL A 227 -13.57 -10.65 5.65
C VAL A 227 -12.07 -10.39 5.56
N LEU A 228 -11.62 -9.58 4.58
CA LEU A 228 -10.21 -9.18 4.47
C LEU A 228 -9.73 -8.45 5.73
N ASN A 229 -10.48 -7.46 6.20
CA ASN A 229 -10.17 -6.72 7.43
C ASN A 229 -10.40 -7.57 8.71
N GLY A 230 -11.35 -8.51 8.65
CA GLY A 230 -11.65 -9.46 9.71
C GLY A 230 -10.44 -10.33 10.07
N PHE A 231 -9.67 -10.76 9.08
CA PHE A 231 -8.42 -11.50 9.28
C PHE A 231 -7.43 -10.73 10.17
N PHE A 232 -7.11 -9.48 9.83
CA PHE A 232 -6.21 -8.64 10.64
C PHE A 232 -6.77 -8.32 12.02
N THR A 233 -8.10 -8.18 12.12
CA THR A 233 -8.77 -8.00 13.42
C THR A 233 -8.51 -9.20 14.32
N LEU A 234 -8.73 -10.41 13.83
CA LEU A 234 -8.48 -11.64 14.60
C LEU A 234 -7.01 -11.81 14.95
N LEU A 235 -6.08 -11.51 14.04
CA LEU A 235 -4.64 -11.53 14.36
C LEU A 235 -4.32 -10.58 15.51
N SER A 236 -4.80 -9.34 15.43
CA SER A 236 -4.53 -8.33 16.46
C SER A 236 -5.08 -8.74 17.83
N GLN A 237 -6.15 -9.53 17.87
CA GLN A 237 -6.77 -10.00 19.11
C GLN A 237 -6.08 -11.24 19.67
N HIS A 238 -5.74 -12.21 18.82
CA HIS A 238 -5.42 -13.57 19.27
C HIS A 238 -4.00 -14.02 18.99
N PHE A 239 -3.35 -13.53 17.95
CA PHE A 239 -2.02 -13.99 17.59
C PHE A 239 -0.96 -13.47 18.57
N PRO A 240 0.12 -14.23 18.90
CA PRO A 240 1.11 -13.81 19.88
C PRO A 240 1.79 -12.48 19.54
N LYS A 241 1.89 -11.60 20.54
CA LYS A 241 2.41 -10.23 20.43
C LYS A 241 3.30 -9.87 21.61
N GLN A 242 4.17 -8.89 21.41
CA GLN A 242 4.97 -8.23 22.43
C GLN A 242 4.83 -6.72 22.34
N SER A 243 5.01 -6.02 23.46
CA SER A 243 4.99 -4.55 23.47
C SER A 243 6.30 -3.98 22.95
N ILE A 244 6.21 -2.92 22.15
CA ILE A 244 7.35 -2.18 21.62
C ILE A 244 7.16 -0.68 21.86
N SER A 245 8.26 0.08 21.93
CA SER A 245 8.20 1.55 22.00
C SER A 245 8.58 2.15 20.65
N VAL A 246 7.71 2.98 20.09
CA VAL A 246 7.93 3.71 18.85
C VAL A 246 7.65 5.18 19.12
N GLN A 247 8.66 6.04 18.91
CA GLN A 247 8.58 7.49 19.18
C GLN A 247 7.97 7.83 20.55
N GLY A 248 8.38 7.10 21.61
CA GLY A 248 7.88 7.31 22.98
C GLY A 248 6.46 6.81 23.24
N LYS A 249 5.79 6.19 22.26
CA LYS A 249 4.47 5.56 22.41
C LYS A 249 4.61 4.04 22.45
N THR A 250 3.68 3.37 23.12
CA THR A 250 3.65 1.91 23.20
C THR A 250 2.77 1.35 22.09
N TYR A 251 3.31 0.42 21.32
CA TYR A 251 2.61 -0.36 20.29
C TYR A 251 2.83 -1.86 20.53
N GLN A 252 2.25 -2.69 19.68
CA GLN A 252 2.46 -4.13 19.70
C GLN A 252 3.21 -4.58 18.44
N GLN A 253 3.90 -5.71 18.52
CA GLN A 253 4.54 -6.39 17.40
C GLN A 253 4.23 -7.88 17.50
N TYR A 254 3.91 -8.54 16.39
CA TYR A 254 3.78 -9.99 16.40
C TYR A 254 5.13 -10.66 16.66
N THR A 255 5.15 -11.72 17.48
CA THR A 255 6.41 -12.33 17.93
C THR A 255 6.93 -13.44 17.01
N ARG A 256 6.12 -13.88 16.04
CA ARG A 256 6.49 -14.95 15.09
C ARG A 256 5.64 -14.90 13.82
N LYS A 257 6.02 -15.70 12.83
CA LYS A 257 5.20 -16.02 11.65
C LYS A 257 4.19 -17.12 11.98
N MET A 258 3.11 -17.18 11.21
CA MET A 258 2.09 -18.22 11.33
C MET A 258 2.41 -19.42 10.43
N ASN A 259 1.91 -20.60 10.80
CA ASN A 259 1.94 -21.77 9.92
C ASN A 259 0.68 -21.87 9.05
N PHE A 260 0.67 -22.79 8.09
CA PHE A 260 -0.43 -22.93 7.12
C PHE A 260 -1.78 -23.32 7.75
N GLY A 261 -1.75 -24.09 8.85
CA GLY A 261 -2.96 -24.44 9.61
C GLY A 261 -3.56 -23.23 10.35
N GLU A 262 -2.72 -22.39 10.95
CA GLU A 262 -3.13 -21.12 11.56
C GLU A 262 -3.68 -20.17 10.50
N PHE A 263 -3.06 -20.09 9.33
CA PHE A 263 -3.57 -19.30 8.21
C PHE A 263 -5.00 -19.69 7.84
N ILE A 264 -5.27 -20.98 7.64
CA ILE A 264 -6.62 -21.48 7.35
C ILE A 264 -7.57 -21.19 8.51
N HIS A 265 -7.13 -21.38 9.76
CA HIS A 265 -7.95 -21.17 10.96
C HIS A 265 -8.40 -19.71 11.10
N PHE A 266 -7.47 -18.75 10.95
CA PHE A 266 -7.76 -17.32 11.08
C PHE A 266 -8.64 -16.81 9.92
N TRP A 267 -8.42 -17.27 8.69
CA TRP A 267 -9.32 -16.95 7.58
C TRP A 267 -10.71 -17.56 7.76
N SER A 268 -10.80 -18.78 8.28
CA SER A 268 -12.09 -19.42 8.60
C SER A 268 -12.86 -18.62 9.65
N GLY A 269 -12.17 -18.17 10.70
CA GLY A 269 -12.75 -17.27 11.70
C GLY A 269 -13.22 -15.94 11.12
N ALA A 270 -12.44 -15.33 10.22
CA ALA A 270 -12.81 -14.08 9.57
C ALA A 270 -14.03 -14.26 8.67
N ALA A 271 -14.11 -15.39 7.95
CA ALA A 271 -15.22 -15.77 7.09
C ALA A 271 -16.45 -16.26 7.87
N LYS A 272 -16.28 -16.64 9.14
CA LYS A 272 -17.28 -17.35 9.95
C LYS A 272 -17.79 -18.63 9.28
N ALA A 273 -16.88 -19.34 8.61
CA ALA A 273 -17.13 -20.61 7.96
C ALA A 273 -15.84 -21.44 7.89
N ASP A 274 -15.93 -22.77 7.93
CA ASP A 274 -14.76 -23.65 7.75
C ASP A 274 -14.27 -23.60 6.30
N LEU A 275 -13.08 -23.03 6.08
CA LEU A 275 -12.46 -22.90 4.75
C LEU A 275 -11.51 -24.05 4.41
N SER A 276 -11.43 -25.11 5.21
CA SER A 276 -10.51 -26.23 4.97
C SER A 276 -10.73 -26.91 3.62
N THR A 277 -11.98 -27.08 3.17
CA THR A 277 -12.29 -27.63 1.84
C THR A 277 -11.82 -26.71 0.72
N LEU A 278 -11.98 -25.39 0.90
CA LEU A 278 -11.48 -24.39 -0.05
C LEU A 278 -9.95 -24.43 -0.10
N ALA A 279 -9.29 -24.50 1.05
CA ALA A 279 -7.84 -24.59 1.15
C ALA A 279 -7.29 -25.85 0.48
N LEU A 280 -7.93 -27.00 0.71
CA LEU A 280 -7.56 -28.26 0.06
C LEU A 280 -7.68 -28.17 -1.46
N THR A 281 -8.73 -27.50 -1.96
CA THR A 281 -8.93 -27.29 -3.40
C THR A 281 -7.88 -26.33 -3.98
N ALA A 282 -7.61 -25.21 -3.30
CA ALA A 282 -6.70 -24.18 -3.77
C ALA A 282 -5.23 -24.63 -3.72
N PHE A 283 -4.83 -25.29 -2.64
CA PHE A 283 -3.43 -25.52 -2.30
C PHE A 283 -3.02 -26.99 -2.25
N GLY A 284 -3.98 -27.91 -2.16
CA GLY A 284 -3.70 -29.31 -1.82
C GLY A 284 -3.45 -29.50 -0.32
N PRO A 285 -3.04 -30.70 0.13
CA PRO A 285 -2.92 -31.04 1.55
C PRO A 285 -1.63 -30.55 2.23
N LYS A 286 -0.66 -30.07 1.46
CA LYS A 286 0.68 -29.74 1.93
C LYS A 286 0.96 -28.24 1.85
N ASP A 287 1.74 -27.73 2.79
CA ASP A 287 2.36 -26.41 2.69
C ASP A 287 3.54 -26.42 1.71
N GLU A 288 4.16 -25.25 1.52
CA GLU A 288 5.31 -25.09 0.61
C GLU A 288 6.53 -25.94 1.01
N LYS A 289 6.64 -26.30 2.29
CA LYS A 289 7.73 -27.14 2.83
C LYS A 289 7.40 -28.64 2.73
N GLY A 290 6.25 -29.00 2.17
CA GLY A 290 5.82 -30.38 1.98
C GLY A 290 5.20 -31.03 3.22
N ALA A 291 4.91 -30.27 4.26
CA ALA A 291 4.27 -30.74 5.49
C ALA A 291 2.74 -30.67 5.39
N ASP A 292 2.04 -31.66 5.96
CA ASP A 292 0.58 -31.66 5.95
C ASP A 292 0.02 -30.58 6.88
N TRP A 293 -0.87 -29.72 6.35
CA TRP A 293 -1.43 -28.62 7.15
C TRP A 293 -2.61 -29.05 8.03
N ALA A 294 -3.24 -30.21 7.79
CA ALA A 294 -4.40 -30.66 8.56
C ALA A 294 -4.11 -30.87 10.07
N PRO A 295 -2.97 -31.50 10.47
CA PRO A 295 -2.55 -31.50 11.87
C PRO A 295 -2.27 -30.10 12.43
N MET A 296 -1.70 -29.20 11.62
CA MET A 296 -1.46 -27.81 12.03
C MET A 296 -2.76 -27.07 12.27
N LEU A 297 -3.79 -27.29 11.44
CA LEU A 297 -5.12 -26.70 11.61
C LEU A 297 -5.80 -27.21 12.88
N THR A 298 -5.68 -28.51 13.16
CA THR A 298 -6.20 -29.10 14.41
C THR A 298 -5.54 -28.44 15.62
N LYS A 299 -4.21 -28.28 15.59
CA LYS A 299 -3.47 -27.57 16.63
C LYS A 299 -3.89 -26.10 16.74
N ALA A 300 -4.07 -25.39 15.63
CA ALA A 300 -4.51 -24.00 15.62
C ALA A 300 -5.88 -23.83 16.30
N LYS A 301 -6.84 -24.74 16.05
CA LYS A 301 -8.14 -24.76 16.74
C LYS A 301 -8.00 -24.91 18.26
N THR A 302 -7.00 -25.66 18.74
CA THR A 302 -6.70 -25.82 20.17
C THR A 302 -5.96 -24.63 20.76
N ASP A 303 -5.00 -24.06 20.03
CA ASP A 303 -4.18 -22.94 20.50
C ASP A 303 -4.95 -21.60 20.49
N PHE A 304 -5.94 -21.46 19.60
CA PHE A 304 -6.75 -20.24 19.44
C PHE A 304 -8.26 -20.51 19.58
N PRO A 305 -8.73 -21.07 20.71
CA PRO A 305 -10.10 -21.57 20.85
C PRO A 305 -11.18 -20.46 20.84
N ALA A 306 -10.78 -19.20 20.98
CA ALA A 306 -11.68 -18.05 20.90
C ALA A 306 -12.11 -17.72 19.46
N ILE A 307 -11.45 -18.28 18.45
CA ILE A 307 -11.80 -18.11 17.04
C ILE A 307 -12.74 -19.24 16.61
N THR A 308 -14.01 -18.91 16.37
CA THR A 308 -15.07 -19.88 16.06
C THR A 308 -15.65 -19.67 14.66
N TYR A 309 -16.03 -20.77 13.99
CA TYR A 309 -16.66 -20.80 12.67
C TYR A 309 -17.31 -22.16 12.40
#